data_AF-A0A7S3MTC7-F1
#
_entry.id   AF-A0A7S3MTC7-F1
#
_cell.length_a   1.000
_cell.length_b   1.000
_cell.length_c   1.000
_cell.angle_alpha   90.00
_cell.angle_beta   90.00
_cell.angle_gamma   90.00
#
_symmetry.space_group_name_H-M   'P 1'
#
loop_
_entity.id
_entity.type
_entity.pdbx_description
1 polymer ?
#
loop_
_entity_poly.entity_id
_entity_poly.type
_entity_poly.pdbx_seq_one_letter_code
_entity_poly.pdbx_strand_id
1 'polypeptide(L)'
;MHIKKMYKEMFMIIDTCQAMSLFEGVEAPNLFLMGTSVNGQSAYSYQYDAELNQDLNDRFSFFFLYQFLRNIYREKFTASTKMSDLFSLFPFLTLESNLAVKNNHNSRLISDVYLKEYIPLPKSNLIAKQIKEYDLDEVPSYSDFLAN
;
A
#
# COMPACT_ATOMS: atom_id res chain seq x y z
N MET A 1 -19.89 10.84 -5.15
CA MET A 1 -20.02 10.20 -3.81
C MET A 1 -20.36 11.20 -2.72
N HIS A 2 -19.68 12.36 -2.68
CA HIS A 2 -19.87 13.39 -1.65
C HIS A 2 -21.31 13.93 -1.56
N ILE A 3 -21.90 14.39 -2.67
CA ILE A 3 -23.27 14.95 -2.71
C ILE A 3 -24.30 13.94 -2.17
N LYS A 4 -24.09 12.65 -2.44
CA LYS A 4 -24.95 11.56 -1.96
C LYS A 4 -24.61 11.09 -0.54
N LYS A 5 -23.66 11.73 0.15
CA LYS A 5 -23.23 11.41 1.51
C LYS A 5 -22.83 9.94 1.71
N MET A 6 -22.16 9.34 0.70
CA MET A 6 -21.80 7.91 0.73
C MET A 6 -20.51 7.60 1.49
N TYR A 7 -19.84 8.62 2.03
CA TYR A 7 -18.66 8.44 2.89
C TYR A 7 -18.62 9.57 3.93
N LYS A 8 -18.04 9.26 5.11
CA LYS A 8 -17.72 10.26 6.13
C LYS A 8 -16.33 10.85 5.87
N GLU A 9 -15.36 9.96 5.73
CA GLU A 9 -13.98 10.19 5.32
C GLU A 9 -13.59 9.04 4.37
N MET A 10 -12.64 9.28 3.48
CA MET A 10 -12.15 8.25 2.56
C MET A 10 -10.64 8.39 2.38
N PHE A 11 -9.96 7.26 2.43
CA PHE A 11 -8.56 7.13 2.07
C PHE A 11 -8.48 6.36 0.75
N MET A 12 -7.81 6.95 -0.24
CA MET A 12 -7.64 6.38 -1.57
C MET A 12 -6.15 6.21 -1.84
N ILE A 13 -5.76 5.01 -2.27
CA ILE A 13 -4.40 4.70 -2.72
C ILE A 13 -4.49 4.38 -4.21
N ILE A 14 -3.66 5.01 -5.02
CA ILE A 14 -3.58 4.77 -6.46
C ILE A 14 -2.16 4.34 -6.81
N ASP A 15 -2.06 3.14 -7.39
CA ASP A 15 -0.81 2.57 -7.90
C ASP A 15 -0.76 2.61 -9.43
N THR A 16 -0.10 3.65 -9.98
CA THR A 16 0.08 3.80 -11.43
C THR A 16 1.18 4.81 -11.72
N CYS A 17 1.63 4.93 -12.97
CA CYS A 17 2.57 5.96 -13.39
C CYS A 17 1.95 7.35 -13.24
N GLN A 18 2.70 8.28 -12.66
CA GLN A 18 2.25 9.63 -12.34
C GLN A 18 0.94 9.66 -11.54
N ALA A 19 0.81 8.79 -10.54
CA ALA A 19 -0.41 8.61 -9.76
C ALA A 19 -0.96 9.93 -9.17
N MET A 20 -0.06 10.84 -8.77
CA MET A 20 -0.46 12.14 -8.22
C MET A 20 -1.23 13.03 -9.20
N SER A 21 -1.02 12.88 -10.51
CA SER A 21 -1.73 13.67 -11.53
C SER A 21 -3.24 13.41 -11.49
N LEU A 22 -3.67 12.21 -11.09
CA LEU A 22 -5.09 11.86 -10.96
C LEU A 22 -5.79 12.61 -9.82
N PHE A 23 -5.05 13.19 -8.88
CA PHE A 23 -5.61 13.95 -7.76
C PHE A 23 -5.68 15.46 -8.00
N GLU A 24 -5.09 15.98 -9.08
CA GLU A 24 -5.05 17.43 -9.35
C GLU A 24 -6.46 18.04 -9.39
N GLY A 25 -7.41 17.40 -10.08
CA GLY A 25 -8.80 17.85 -10.17
C GLY A 25 -9.74 17.36 -9.07
N VAL A 26 -9.25 16.57 -8.10
CA VAL A 26 -10.09 16.02 -7.04
C VAL A 26 -10.21 17.02 -5.90
N GLU A 27 -11.36 17.67 -5.80
CA GLU A 27 -11.66 18.72 -4.80
C GLU A 27 -12.71 18.31 -3.76
N ALA A 28 -13.19 17.06 -3.81
CA ALA A 28 -14.15 16.58 -2.83
C ALA A 28 -13.50 16.57 -1.42
N PRO A 29 -14.25 16.99 -0.37
CA PRO A 29 -13.69 17.14 0.97
C PRO A 29 -13.60 15.80 1.70
N ASN A 30 -12.86 15.81 2.81
CA ASN A 30 -12.65 14.67 3.71
C ASN A 30 -12.00 13.47 3.01
N LEU A 31 -11.07 13.75 2.09
CA LEU A 31 -10.29 12.75 1.37
C LEU A 31 -8.82 12.82 1.76
N PHE A 32 -8.23 11.65 1.97
CA PHE A 32 -6.78 11.44 1.98
C PHE A 32 -6.43 10.69 0.69
N LEU A 33 -5.62 11.29 -0.18
CA LEU A 33 -5.36 10.78 -1.51
C LEU A 33 -3.87 10.48 -1.64
N MET A 34 -3.50 9.21 -1.73
CA MET A 34 -2.13 8.73 -1.79
C MET A 34 -1.80 8.19 -3.16
N GLY A 35 -0.75 8.73 -3.77
CA GLY A 35 -0.23 8.28 -5.05
C GLY A 35 1.09 7.54 -4.84
N THR A 36 1.28 6.44 -5.57
CA THR A 36 2.52 5.65 -5.47
C THR A 36 3.68 6.21 -6.27
N SER A 37 3.41 7.17 -7.15
CA SER A 37 4.40 7.88 -7.94
C SER A 37 3.99 9.35 -8.10
N VAL A 38 4.96 10.25 -7.98
CA VAL A 38 4.75 11.68 -8.27
C VAL A 38 4.79 11.96 -9.77
N ASN A 39 4.37 13.16 -10.17
CA ASN A 39 4.40 13.57 -11.57
C ASN A 39 5.83 13.43 -12.14
N GLY A 40 5.93 12.83 -13.34
CA GLY A 40 7.21 12.52 -13.97
C GLY A 40 7.88 11.21 -13.51
N GLN A 41 7.27 10.45 -12.59
CA GLN A 41 7.74 9.12 -12.19
C GLN A 41 6.83 8.00 -12.68
N SER A 42 7.44 6.83 -12.90
CA SER A 42 6.72 5.60 -13.25
C SER A 42 6.39 4.79 -11.98
N ALA A 43 5.32 4.00 -12.06
CA ALA A 43 5.14 2.85 -11.18
C ALA A 43 5.71 1.62 -11.91
N TYR A 44 6.46 0.79 -11.20
CA TYR A 44 7.18 -0.34 -11.80
C TYR A 44 6.51 -1.65 -11.44
N SER A 45 6.52 -2.57 -12.41
CA SER A 45 6.13 -3.96 -12.20
C SER A 45 7.20 -4.73 -11.40
N TYR A 46 6.83 -5.88 -10.85
CA TYR A 46 7.62 -6.71 -9.97
C TYR A 46 7.33 -8.20 -10.21
N GLN A 47 8.38 -9.01 -10.16
CA GLN A 47 8.35 -10.45 -10.42
C GLN A 47 7.85 -10.80 -11.82
N TYR A 48 8.81 -11.03 -12.71
CA TYR A 48 8.56 -11.52 -14.06
C TYR A 48 8.42 -13.04 -14.06
N ASP A 49 7.33 -13.56 -14.63
CA ASP A 49 7.15 -14.98 -14.89
C ASP A 49 7.52 -15.29 -16.34
N ALA A 50 8.55 -16.12 -16.52
CA ALA A 50 9.08 -16.45 -17.85
C ALA A 50 8.20 -17.44 -18.63
N GLU A 51 7.42 -18.28 -17.94
CA GLU A 51 6.52 -19.23 -18.59
C GLU A 51 5.28 -18.51 -19.14
N LEU A 52 4.77 -17.54 -18.38
CA LEU A 52 3.65 -16.69 -18.79
C LEU A 52 4.09 -15.50 -19.66
N ASN A 53 5.39 -15.20 -19.68
CA ASN A 53 5.99 -14.04 -20.33
C ASN A 53 5.30 -12.72 -19.88
N GLN A 54 5.07 -12.59 -18.57
CA GLN A 54 4.32 -11.48 -17.99
C GLN A 54 4.81 -11.16 -16.57
N ASP A 55 4.79 -9.88 -16.19
CA ASP A 55 4.97 -9.47 -14.80
C ASP A 55 3.72 -9.76 -13.95
N LEU A 56 3.95 -10.31 -12.76
CA LEU A 56 2.87 -10.79 -11.89
C LEU A 56 2.26 -9.69 -11.03
N ASN A 57 3.06 -8.71 -10.62
CA ASN A 57 2.64 -7.67 -9.66
C ASN A 57 3.20 -6.30 -10.03
N ASP A 58 2.67 -5.26 -9.37
CA ASP A 58 3.35 -3.97 -9.26
C ASP A 58 4.15 -3.89 -7.97
N ARG A 59 5.31 -3.21 -7.97
CA ARG A 59 6.22 -3.13 -6.80
C ARG A 59 5.49 -2.65 -5.55
N PHE A 60 4.74 -1.55 -5.64
CA PHE A 60 4.01 -1.04 -4.49
C PHE A 60 2.94 -2.04 -4.04
N SER A 61 2.10 -2.51 -4.95
CA SER A 61 1.07 -3.51 -4.67
C SER A 61 1.62 -4.76 -3.98
N PHE A 62 2.73 -5.31 -4.48
CA PHE A 62 3.43 -6.45 -3.90
C PHE A 62 3.88 -6.16 -2.46
N PHE A 63 4.69 -5.11 -2.26
CA PHE A 63 5.22 -4.81 -0.94
C PHE A 63 4.11 -4.46 0.05
N PHE A 64 3.12 -3.69 -0.38
CA PHE A 64 1.96 -3.34 0.44
C PHE A 64 1.24 -4.60 0.92
N LEU A 65 0.83 -5.48 0.01
CA LEU A 65 0.16 -6.73 0.37
C LEU A 65 1.05 -7.66 1.20
N TYR A 66 2.34 -7.75 0.89
CA TYR A 66 3.29 -8.54 1.67
C TYR A 66 3.36 -8.05 3.13
N GLN A 67 3.40 -6.73 3.35
CA GLN A 67 3.41 -6.15 4.69
C GLN A 67 2.11 -6.45 5.47
N PHE A 68 0.96 -6.34 4.82
CA PHE A 68 -0.35 -6.49 5.49
C PHE A 68 -0.81 -7.94 5.63
N LEU A 69 -0.65 -8.78 4.61
CA LEU A 69 -1.18 -10.15 4.57
C LEU A 69 -0.21 -11.17 5.20
N ARG A 70 1.11 -10.97 5.04
CA ARG A 70 2.11 -11.96 5.51
C ARG A 70 2.69 -11.66 6.88
N ASN A 71 2.19 -10.63 7.57
CA ASN A 71 2.47 -10.33 8.98
C ASN A 71 3.94 -10.03 9.32
N ILE A 72 4.82 -9.86 8.35
CA ILE A 72 6.27 -9.66 8.58
C ILE A 72 6.56 -8.31 9.25
N TYR A 73 5.66 -7.35 9.11
CA TYR A 73 5.74 -6.06 9.79
C TYR A 73 4.70 -5.89 10.91
N ARG A 74 4.17 -7.00 11.46
CA ARG A 74 3.28 -6.98 12.65
C ARG A 74 3.89 -6.20 13.82
N GLU A 75 5.20 -6.23 13.96
CA GLU A 75 5.90 -5.48 15.01
C GLU A 75 5.98 -3.98 14.71
N LYS A 76 6.01 -3.59 13.42
CA LYS A 76 6.03 -2.18 13.02
C LYS A 76 4.64 -1.54 13.05
N PHE A 77 3.59 -2.31 12.73
CA PHE A 77 2.22 -1.84 12.75
C PHE A 77 1.51 -2.15 14.08
N THR A 78 1.50 -1.17 14.96
CA THR A 78 0.73 -1.20 16.21
C THR A 78 -0.58 -0.44 16.10
N ALA A 79 -1.45 -0.56 17.11
CA ALA A 79 -2.69 0.21 17.19
C ALA A 79 -2.48 1.74 17.29
N SER A 80 -1.24 2.19 17.54
CA SER A 80 -0.84 3.60 17.55
C SER A 80 -0.23 4.09 16.24
N THR A 81 -0.03 3.21 15.25
CA THR A 81 0.55 3.59 13.94
C THR A 81 -0.29 4.65 13.26
N LYS A 82 0.36 5.72 12.82
CA LYS A 82 -0.24 6.82 12.10
C LYS A 82 -0.23 6.55 10.60
N MET A 83 -1.12 7.22 9.90
CA MET A 83 -1.19 7.11 8.44
C MET A 83 0.06 7.70 7.76
N SER A 84 0.74 8.67 8.40
CA SER A 84 2.05 9.17 7.97
C SER A 84 3.16 8.12 8.04
N ASP A 85 3.08 7.15 8.96
CA ASP A 85 4.12 6.12 9.12
C ASP A 85 4.14 5.16 7.93
N LEU A 86 3.06 5.13 7.13
CA LEU A 86 2.97 4.35 5.90
C LEU A 86 4.05 4.75 4.89
N PHE A 87 4.44 6.02 4.82
CA PHE A 87 5.49 6.48 3.89
C PHE A 87 6.87 5.93 4.24
N SER A 88 7.17 5.84 5.54
CA SER A 88 8.45 5.32 6.03
C SER A 88 8.65 3.84 5.71
N LEU A 89 7.56 3.12 5.41
CA LEU A 89 7.58 1.70 5.13
C LEU A 89 7.85 1.37 3.66
N PHE A 90 7.69 2.34 2.77
CA PHE A 90 7.97 2.17 1.36
C PHE A 90 8.95 3.24 0.90
N PRO A 91 10.23 3.12 1.28
CA PRO A 91 11.26 4.06 0.85
C PRO A 91 11.46 3.97 -0.66
N PHE A 92 12.01 5.04 -1.25
CA PHE A 92 12.30 5.11 -2.68
C PHE A 92 13.11 3.90 -3.18
N LEU A 93 14.07 3.39 -2.40
CA LEU A 93 14.88 2.23 -2.79
C LEU A 93 14.04 0.96 -3.01
N THR A 94 12.93 0.82 -2.29
CA THR A 94 12.02 -0.33 -2.38
C THR A 94 11.02 -0.18 -3.53
N LEU A 95 10.57 1.04 -3.82
CA LEU A 95 9.53 1.28 -4.84
C LEU A 95 10.07 1.78 -6.18
N GLU A 96 11.24 2.39 -6.21
CA GLU A 96 11.81 3.16 -7.34
C GLU A 96 10.90 4.33 -7.77
N SER A 97 9.99 4.71 -6.88
CA SER A 97 9.10 5.86 -6.99
C SER A 97 8.90 6.50 -5.62
N ASN A 98 8.47 7.76 -5.61
CA ASN A 98 8.15 8.48 -4.40
C ASN A 98 6.64 8.48 -4.16
N LEU A 99 6.26 8.07 -2.95
CA LEU A 99 4.91 8.25 -2.44
C LEU A 99 4.64 9.72 -2.14
N ALA A 100 3.42 10.16 -2.40
CA ALA A 100 2.95 11.48 -2.00
C ALA A 100 1.47 11.44 -1.59
N VAL A 101 1.04 12.44 -0.84
CA VAL A 101 -0.36 12.60 -0.45
C VAL A 101 -0.89 14.00 -0.73
N LYS A 102 -2.09 14.05 -1.31
CA LYS A 102 -2.97 15.22 -1.30
C LYS A 102 -3.97 15.06 -0.16
N ASN A 103 -4.02 16.04 0.74
CA ASN A 103 -4.94 16.06 1.87
C ASN A 103 -6.06 17.07 1.60
N ASN A 104 -7.28 16.59 1.35
CA ASN A 104 -8.49 17.40 1.20
C ASN A 104 -9.35 17.39 2.49
N HIS A 105 -8.80 16.91 3.61
CA HIS A 105 -9.51 16.88 4.87
C HIS A 105 -9.44 18.25 5.55
N ASN A 106 -10.61 18.82 5.89
CA ASN A 106 -10.70 20.20 6.37
C ASN A 106 -10.06 20.43 7.75
N SER A 107 -9.97 19.40 8.59
CA SER A 107 -9.57 19.54 10.00
C SER A 107 -8.54 18.55 10.53
N ARG A 108 -8.08 17.57 9.74
CA ARG A 108 -7.19 16.49 10.20
C ARG A 108 -6.00 16.40 9.26
N LEU A 109 -4.80 16.31 9.83
CA LEU A 109 -3.59 16.00 9.07
C LEU A 109 -3.38 14.50 9.02
N ILE A 110 -2.68 14.03 7.98
CA ILE A 110 -2.35 12.61 7.83
C ILE A 110 -1.52 12.07 9.01
N SER A 111 -0.76 12.93 9.68
CA SER A 111 0.01 12.61 10.90
C SER A 111 -0.86 12.31 12.12
N ASP A 112 -2.09 12.85 12.15
CA ASP A 112 -2.96 12.75 13.32
C ASP A 112 -3.88 11.51 13.25
N VAL A 113 -4.09 11.00 12.04
CA VAL A 113 -4.97 9.89 11.72
C VAL A 113 -4.29 8.55 12.02
N TYR A 114 -4.98 7.64 12.71
CA TYR A 114 -4.47 6.29 12.89
C TYR A 114 -4.75 5.43 11.66
N LEU A 115 -3.76 4.65 11.24
CA LEU A 115 -3.90 3.75 10.08
C LEU A 115 -5.04 2.75 10.25
N LYS A 116 -5.24 2.27 11.48
CA LYS A 116 -6.30 1.31 11.85
C LYS A 116 -7.73 1.81 11.58
N GLU A 117 -7.93 3.12 11.39
CA GLU A 117 -9.23 3.70 11.05
C GLU A 117 -9.65 3.34 9.62
N TYR A 118 -8.69 3.07 8.73
CA TYR A 118 -8.93 2.79 7.31
C TYR A 118 -8.54 1.36 6.92
N ILE A 119 -7.48 0.81 7.52
CA ILE A 119 -6.99 -0.53 7.23
C ILE A 119 -7.02 -1.35 8.52
N PRO A 120 -7.77 -2.46 8.60
CA PRO A 120 -7.83 -3.26 9.81
C PRO A 120 -6.46 -3.86 10.11
N LEU A 121 -5.86 -3.41 11.22
CA LEU A 121 -4.59 -3.96 11.70
C LEU A 121 -4.85 -5.18 12.60
N PRO A 122 -4.01 -6.24 12.53
CA PRO A 122 -4.17 -7.40 13.39
C PRO A 122 -4.04 -7.01 14.88
N LYS A 123 -4.94 -7.51 15.71
CA LYS A 123 -4.81 -7.42 17.18
C LYS A 123 -3.66 -8.35 17.62
N SER A 124 -2.73 -7.83 18.39
CA SER A 124 -1.39 -8.40 18.69
C SER A 124 -1.27 -9.90 19.02
N ASN A 125 -0.16 -10.47 18.52
CA ASN A 125 0.85 -11.38 19.12
C ASN A 125 0.60 -12.86 19.47
N LEU A 126 -0.55 -13.49 19.23
CA LEU A 126 -0.70 -14.93 19.57
C LEU A 126 -0.41 -15.93 18.43
N ILE A 127 -0.39 -15.49 17.16
CA ILE A 127 -0.23 -16.41 16.00
C ILE A 127 1.13 -16.22 15.28
N ALA A 128 1.94 -15.24 15.68
CA ALA A 128 3.20 -14.92 14.98
C ALA A 128 4.31 -15.97 15.17
N LYS A 129 4.22 -16.87 16.15
CA LYS A 129 5.25 -17.91 16.40
C LYS A 129 5.25 -19.08 15.40
N GLN A 130 4.30 -19.14 14.46
CA GLN A 130 4.15 -20.28 13.56
C GLN A 130 4.32 -19.98 12.07
N ILE A 131 4.57 -18.73 11.67
CA ILE A 131 4.80 -18.43 10.26
C ILE A 131 6.32 -18.45 10.03
N LYS A 132 6.81 -19.51 9.38
CA LYS A 132 8.20 -19.60 8.90
C LYS A 132 8.55 -18.32 8.14
N GLU A 133 9.73 -17.76 8.40
CA GLU A 133 10.37 -16.83 7.48
C GLU A 133 10.29 -17.45 6.08
N TYR A 134 9.64 -16.74 5.18
CA TYR A 134 9.55 -17.14 3.79
C TYR A 134 10.62 -16.34 3.08
N ASP A 135 11.55 -17.04 2.44
CA ASP A 135 12.58 -16.41 1.65
C ASP A 135 11.92 -15.56 0.55
N LEU A 136 12.41 -14.35 0.34
CA LEU A 136 11.89 -13.44 -0.68
C LEU A 136 12.18 -13.96 -2.09
N ASP A 137 13.16 -14.86 -2.20
CA ASP A 137 13.53 -15.58 -3.41
C ASP A 137 12.73 -16.88 -3.61
N GLU A 138 11.92 -17.30 -2.62
CA GLU A 138 11.07 -18.50 -2.68
C GLU A 138 9.58 -18.16 -2.82
N VAL A 139 9.20 -17.07 -3.49
CA VAL A 139 7.79 -16.94 -3.91
C VAL A 139 7.59 -17.98 -5.03
N PRO A 140 6.76 -19.03 -4.83
CA PRO A 140 6.59 -20.07 -5.83
C PRO A 140 6.20 -19.44 -7.15
N SER A 141 6.97 -19.76 -8.18
CA SER A 141 6.65 -19.40 -9.56
C SER A 141 5.34 -20.08 -9.96
N TYR A 142 4.69 -19.60 -11.02
CA TYR A 142 3.46 -20.25 -11.50
C TYR A 142 3.66 -21.76 -11.77
N SER A 143 4.87 -22.17 -12.17
CA SER A 143 5.27 -23.55 -12.40
C SER A 143 5.15 -24.45 -11.15
N ASP A 144 5.37 -23.89 -9.95
CA ASP A 144 5.29 -24.62 -8.69
C ASP A 144 3.84 -24.95 -8.29
N PHE A 145 2.86 -24.24 -8.86
CA PHE A 145 1.42 -24.51 -8.66
C PHE A 145 0.86 -25.56 -9.62
N LEU A 146 1.54 -25.82 -10.74
CA LEU A 146 1.14 -26.83 -11.73
C LEU A 146 1.73 -28.23 -11.44
N ALA A 147 2.65 -28.34 -10.48
CA ALA A 147 3.32 -29.59 -10.12
C ALA A 147 2.54 -30.50 -9.13
N ASN A 148 1.26 -30.18 -8.84
CA ASN A 148 0.36 -31.01 -8.03
C ASN A 148 -0.86 -31.51 -8.81
#